data_AF-A0A959P1J2-F1
#
_entry.id   AF-A0A959P1J2-F1
#
_cell.length_a   1.000
_cell.length_b   1.000
_cell.length_c   1.000
_cell.angle_alpha   90.00
_cell.angle_beta   90.00
_cell.angle_gamma   90.00
#
_symmetry.space_group_name_H-M   'P 1'
#
loop_
_entity.id
_entity.type
_entity.pdbx_description
1 polymer ?
#
loop_
_entity_poly.entity_id
_entity_poly.type
_entity_poly.pdbx_seq_one_letter_code
_entity_poly.pdbx_strand_id
1 'polypeptide(L)' 'MFFTEEKVDDFQSAVKSDTQLYGKYFHKMLDQGIYLAPAQFEALFVSTAHSKEDLDKTIKAHHNSLIEIL' A
#
# COMPACT_ATOMS: atom_id res chain seq x y z
N MET A 1 -1.60 -2.19 -4.41
CA MET A 1 -2.84 -2.64 -3.73
C MET A 1 -3.97 -1.79 -4.25
N PHE A 2 -5.03 -2.39 -4.78
CA PHE A 2 -6.14 -1.67 -5.38
C PHE A 2 -7.30 -1.60 -4.39
N PHE A 3 -7.73 -0.38 -4.03
CA PHE A 3 -8.88 -0.16 -3.16
C PHE A 3 -10.17 -0.12 -3.99
N THR A 4 -10.71 -1.29 -4.29
CA THR A 4 -11.95 -1.44 -5.04
C THR A 4 -12.60 -2.78 -4.68
N GLU A 5 -13.93 -2.85 -4.78
CA GLU A 5 -14.70 -4.09 -4.63
C GLU A 5 -14.70 -4.93 -5.91
N GLU A 6 -14.28 -4.34 -7.03
CA GLU A 6 -14.20 -5.02 -8.32
C GLU A 6 -12.88 -5.78 -8.49
N LYS A 7 -12.91 -6.87 -9.25
CA LYS A 7 -11.70 -7.58 -9.65
C LYS A 7 -10.85 -6.70 -10.57
N VAL A 8 -9.54 -6.63 -10.33
CA VAL A 8 -8.58 -5.86 -11.14
C VAL A 8 -7.74 -6.82 -11.98
N ASP A 9 -8.06 -6.92 -13.27
CA ASP A 9 -7.37 -7.79 -14.23
C ASP A 9 -6.71 -7.01 -15.39
N ASP A 10 -7.00 -5.71 -15.50
CA ASP A 10 -6.51 -4.84 -16.57
C ASP A 10 -6.40 -3.38 -16.11
N PHE A 11 -5.96 -2.50 -17.00
CA PHE A 11 -5.84 -1.08 -16.72
C PHE A 11 -7.20 -0.42 -16.42
N GLN A 12 -8.26 -0.80 -17.15
CA GLN A 12 -9.58 -0.18 -17.01
C GLN A 12 -10.24 -0.49 -15.66
N SER A 13 -10.03 -1.70 -15.15
CA SER A 13 -10.45 -2.11 -13.81
C SER A 13 -9.56 -1.50 -12.74
N ALA A 14 -8.25 -1.36 -12.97
CA ALA A 14 -7.33 -0.74 -12.01
C ALA A 14 -7.68 0.74 -11.72
N VAL A 15 -7.98 1.53 -12.75
CA VAL A 15 -8.27 2.98 -12.60
C VAL A 15 -9.57 3.26 -11.84
N LYS A 16 -10.40 2.26 -11.57
CA LYS A 16 -11.59 2.38 -10.71
C LYS A 16 -11.27 2.38 -9.20
N SER A 17 -10.01 2.15 -8.83
CA SER A 17 -9.60 2.14 -7.42
C SER A 17 -9.80 3.50 -6.75
N ASP A 18 -10.18 3.50 -5.48
CA ASP A 18 -10.27 4.69 -4.65
C ASP A 18 -8.86 5.22 -4.33
N THR A 19 -8.44 6.20 -5.14
CA THR A 19 -7.15 6.88 -4.99
C THR A 19 -7.06 7.75 -3.74
N GLN A 20 -8.20 8.21 -3.19
CA GLN A 20 -8.20 8.97 -1.93
C GLN A 20 -7.97 8.04 -0.75
N LEU A 21 -8.58 6.85 -0.75
CA LEU A 21 -8.33 5.82 0.24
C LEU A 21 -6.89 5.32 0.18
N TYR A 22 -6.32 5.18 -1.02
CA TYR A 22 -4.90 4.94 -1.17
C TYR A 22 -4.03 6.04 -0.54
N GLY A 23 -4.38 7.32 -0.75
CA GLY A 23 -3.69 8.44 -0.11
C GLY A 23 -3.68 8.32 1.41
N LYS A 24 -4.83 7.99 2.03
CA LYS A 24 -4.91 7.72 3.47
C LYS A 24 -4.03 6.56 3.90
N TYR A 25 -4.07 5.45 3.16
CA TYR A 25 -3.21 4.28 3.41
C TYR A 25 -1.72 4.63 3.31
N PHE A 26 -1.31 5.36 2.28
CA PHE A 26 0.06 5.84 2.10
C PHE A 26 0.54 6.64 3.32
N HIS A 27 -0.27 7.60 3.78
CA HIS A 27 0.10 8.40 4.95
C HIS A 27 0.18 7.56 6.23
N LYS A 28 -0.73 6.60 6.44
CA LYS A 28 -0.68 5.69 7.61
C LYS A 28 0.52 4.76 7.61
N MET A 29 0.95 4.31 6.44
CA MET A 29 2.19 3.55 6.29
C MET A 29 3.41 4.42 6.55
N LEU A 30 3.39 5.66 6.05
CA LEU A 30 4.47 6.63 6.24
C LEU A 30 4.65 7.04 7.71
N ASP A 31 3.54 7.26 8.44
CA ASP A 31 3.55 7.57 9.88
C ASP A 31 4.19 6.43 10.70
N GLN A 32 4.11 5.19 10.21
CA GLN A 32 4.76 4.01 10.81
C GLN A 32 6.18 3.77 10.30
N GLY A 33 6.71 4.71 9.50
CA GLY A 33 8.06 4.69 8.96
C GLY A 33 8.26 3.75 7.77
N ILE A 34 7.20 3.43 7.03
CA ILE A 34 7.27 2.66 5.79
C ILE A 34 6.95 3.59 4.60
N TYR A 35 7.98 3.92 3.82
CA TYR A 35 7.83 4.74 2.63
C TYR A 35 7.40 3.87 1.45
N LEU A 36 6.12 3.96 1.09
CA LEU A 36 5.60 3.34 -0.13
C LEU A 36 5.73 4.29 -1.32
N ALA A 37 5.37 3.81 -2.52
CA ALA A 37 5.22 4.71 -3.66
C ALA A 37 4.14 5.76 -3.35
N PRO A 38 4.35 7.05 -3.63
CA PRO A 38 3.38 8.11 -3.34
C PRO A 38 2.25 8.20 -4.39
N ALA A 39 1.99 7.11 -5.12
CA ALA A 39 1.01 7.04 -6.19
C ALA A 39 0.38 5.64 -6.28
N GLN A 40 -0.93 5.59 -6.48
CA GLN A 40 -1.72 4.35 -6.52
C GLN A 40 -1.24 3.37 -7.60
N PHE A 41 -0.84 3.87 -8.77
CA PHE A 41 -0.54 3.06 -9.94
C PHE A 41 0.98 2.84 -10.13
N GLU A 42 1.73 2.85 -9.04
CA GLU A 42 3.17 2.59 -9.00
C GLU A 42 3.51 1.23 -8.40
N ALA A 43 4.74 0.78 -8.65
CA ALA A 43 5.29 -0.44 -8.11
C ALA A 43 6.13 -0.19 -6.85
N LEU A 44 6.20 -1.19 -5.99
CA LEU A 44 7.17 -1.26 -4.88
C LEU A 44 8.28 -2.23 -5.29
N PHE A 45 9.53 -1.79 -5.12
CA PHE A 45 10.69 -2.60 -5.46
C PHE A 45 11.37 -3.12 -4.20
N VAL A 46 11.70 -4.40 -4.20
CA VAL A 46 12.45 -5.02 -3.11
C VAL A 46 13.94 -4.95 -3.43
N SER A 47 14.74 -4.72 -2.40
CA SER A 47 16.21 -4.73 -2.46
C SER A 47 16.77 -5.83 -1.57
N THR A 48 17.92 -6.40 -1.92
CA THR A 48 18.68 -7.35 -1.10
C THR A 48 19.17 -6.75 0.22
N ALA A 49 19.12 -5.43 0.36
CA ALA A 49 19.40 -4.74 1.62
C ALA A 49 18.27 -4.91 2.67
N HIS A 50 17.06 -5.30 2.27
CA HIS A 50 15.97 -5.51 3.23
C HIS A 50 16.23 -6.73 4.10
N SER A 51 16.15 -6.55 5.41
CA SER A 51 16.22 -7.62 6.39
C SER A 51 14.85 -8.27 6.62
N LYS A 52 14.83 -9.41 7.31
CA LYS A 52 13.58 -10.04 7.77
C LYS A 52 12.79 -9.11 8.69
N GLU A 53 13.48 -8.33 9.52
CA GLU A 53 12.87 -7.36 10.44
C GLU A 53 12.17 -6.23 9.67
N ASP A 54 12.76 -5.72 8.59
CA ASP A 54 12.13 -4.70 7.73
C ASP A 54 10.82 -5.22 7.13
N LEU A 55 10.81 -6.47 6.68
CA LEU A 55 9.62 -7.12 6.13
C LEU A 55 8.54 -7.31 7.20
N ASP A 56 8.91 -7.78 8.39
CA ASP A 56 7.97 -8.00 9.48
C ASP A 56 7.38 -6.67 10.00
N LYS A 57 8.20 -5.61 10.08
CA LYS A 57 7.74 -4.25 10.36
C LYS A 57 6.76 -3.76 9.28
N THR A 58 7.07 -4.00 8.01
CA THR A 58 6.21 -3.61 6.89
C THR A 58 4.85 -4.31 6.94
N ILE A 59 4.82 -5.62 7.22
CA ILE A 59 3.58 -6.40 7.37
C ILE A 59 2.75 -5.88 8.55
N LYS A 60 3.39 -5.62 9.69
CA LYS A 60 2.70 -5.07 10.87
C LYS A 60 2.10 -3.69 10.58
N ALA A 61 2.87 -2.82 9.93
CA ALA A 61 2.41 -1.48 9.55
C ALA A 61 1.23 -1.55 8.57
N HIS A 62 1.28 -2.48 7.61
CA HIS A 62 0.20 -2.72 6.66
C HIS A 62 -1.10 -3.09 7.37
N HIS A 63 -1.05 -4.10 8.25
CA HIS A 63 -2.21 -4.55 9.02
C HIS A 63 -2.81 -3.42 9.87
N ASN A 64 -1.97 -2.70 10.63
CA ASN A 64 -2.41 -1.57 11.45
C ASN A 64 -3.06 -0.46 10.60
N SER A 65 -2.44 -0.12 9.46
CA SER A 65 -2.95 0.92 8.57
C SER A 65 -4.32 0.58 8.01
N LEU A 66 -4.56 -0.70 7.66
CA LEU A 66 -5.86 -1.14 7.17
C LEU A 66 -6.95 -1.05 8.24
N ILE A 67 -6.66 -1.44 9.48
CA ILE A 67 -7.60 -1.33 10.60
C ILE A 67 -8.01 0.13 10.87
N GLU A 68 -7.10 1.08 10.65
CA GLU A 68 -7.39 2.49 10.94
C GLU A 68 -8.19 3.21 9.85
N ILE A 69 -8.15 2.72 8.60
CA ILE A 69 -8.74 3.44 7.45
C ILE A 69 -9.99 2.78 6.87
N LEU A 70 -10.26 1.52 7.24
CA LEU A 70 -11.43 0.74 6.83
C LEU A 70 -12.38 0.57 8.02
#